data_AF-A0A438C5G9-F1
#
_entry.id   AF-A0A438C5G9-F1
#
_cell.length_a   1.000
_cell.length_b   1.000
_cell.length_c   1.000
_cell.angle_alpha   90.00
_cell.angle_beta   90.00
_cell.angle_gamma   90.00
#
_symmetry.space_group_name_H-M   'P 1'
#
loop_
_entity.id
_entity.type
_entity.pdbx_description
1 polymer ?
#
loop_
_entity_poly.entity_id
_entity_poly.type
_entity_poly.pdbx_seq_one_letter_code
_entity_poly.pdbx_strand_id
1 'polypeptide(L)'
;MSFESFGQEQSPSKLHISCQPCVHPQYLTMLRHLHTTALENFRAHLDQSLNRGEGFATSVRSCTKSCMLEFDQGCAGNVIFLN
;
A
#
# COMPACT_ATOMS: atom_id res chain seq x y z
N MET A 1 54.19 -29.26 26.11
CA MET A 1 53.24 -28.54 26.99
C MET A 1 52.18 -27.94 26.08
N SER A 2 50.94 -28.34 26.34
CA SER A 2 49.65 -27.91 25.78
C SER A 2 49.44 -27.98 24.26
N PHE A 3 48.92 -29.13 23.87
CA PHE A 3 47.97 -29.35 22.78
C PHE A 3 46.57 -29.11 23.37
N GLU A 4 45.81 -28.13 22.87
CA GLU A 4 44.34 -28.12 22.97
C GLU A 4 43.75 -27.53 21.69
N SER A 5 43.16 -28.41 20.88
CA SER A 5 42.14 -28.08 19.89
C SER A 5 40.79 -28.00 20.59
N PHE A 6 39.93 -27.03 20.25
CA PHE A 6 38.50 -27.30 20.07
C PHE A 6 37.78 -26.17 19.32
N GLY A 7 36.87 -26.54 18.41
CA GLY A 7 35.74 -25.72 18.01
C GLY A 7 35.87 -24.92 16.71
N GLN A 8 35.52 -25.55 15.58
CA GLN A 8 34.92 -24.82 14.45
C GLN A 8 33.65 -24.12 14.94
N GLU A 9 33.55 -22.80 14.79
CA GLU A 9 32.26 -22.13 14.69
C GLU A 9 32.19 -21.38 13.36
N GLN A 10 31.22 -21.82 12.56
CA GLN A 10 30.92 -21.35 11.22
C GLN A 10 30.59 -19.85 11.27
N SER A 11 31.26 -19.02 10.47
CA SER A 11 30.66 -17.73 10.10
C SER A 11 29.75 -18.00 8.91
N PRO A 12 28.41 -17.96 9.06
CA PRO A 12 27.52 -18.29 7.97
C PRO A 12 27.56 -17.15 6.96
N SER A 13 28.24 -17.43 5.84
CA SER A 13 27.93 -16.79 4.57
C SER A 13 26.45 -17.01 4.24
N LYS A 14 25.78 -15.92 3.84
CA LYS A 14 24.39 -15.82 3.31
C LYS A 14 23.25 -16.03 4.32
N LEU A 15 22.62 -14.93 4.69
CA LEU A 15 21.19 -14.78 4.41
C LEU A 15 20.95 -13.43 3.73
N HIS A 16 20.73 -13.49 2.42
CA HIS A 16 19.93 -12.51 1.71
C HIS A 16 18.51 -12.64 2.25
N ILE A 17 18.18 -11.88 3.29
CA ILE A 17 16.81 -11.45 3.50
C ILE A 17 16.88 -9.96 3.26
N SER A 18 16.62 -9.57 2.01
CA SER A 18 16.04 -8.26 1.76
C SER A 18 14.85 -8.14 2.70
N CYS A 19 15.03 -7.45 3.83
CA CYS A 19 13.92 -7.08 4.67
C CYS A 19 13.11 -6.11 3.81
N GLN A 20 12.08 -6.64 3.15
CA GLN A 20 10.99 -5.84 2.62
C GLN A 20 10.66 -4.82 3.72
N PRO A 21 10.50 -3.53 3.40
CA PRO A 21 10.24 -2.52 4.43
C PRO A 21 9.13 -3.06 5.32
N CYS A 22 9.42 -3.19 6.61
CA CYS A 22 8.54 -3.75 7.60
C CYS A 22 7.37 -2.76 7.77
N VAL A 23 6.43 -2.77 6.82
CA VAL A 23 5.31 -1.84 6.78
C VAL A 23 4.45 -2.13 7.99
N HIS A 24 4.39 -1.16 8.89
CA HIS A 24 3.69 -1.23 10.16
C HIS A 24 2.24 -1.71 9.94
N PRO A 25 1.71 -2.68 10.72
CA PRO A 25 0.35 -3.22 10.52
C PRO A 25 -0.76 -2.16 10.45
N GLN A 26 -0.55 -1.02 11.14
CA GLN A 26 -1.43 0.13 11.15
C GLN A 26 -1.39 0.87 9.81
N TYR A 27 -0.21 0.98 9.17
CA TYR A 27 -0.07 1.52 7.82
C TYR A 27 -0.81 0.63 6.81
N LEU A 28 -0.69 -0.69 6.91
CA LEU A 28 -1.43 -1.61 6.04
C LEU A 28 -2.94 -1.54 6.25
N THR A 29 -3.38 -1.36 7.49
CA THR A 29 -4.82 -1.20 7.82
C THR A 29 -5.36 0.10 7.27
N MET A 30 -4.61 1.19 7.39
CA MET A 30 -4.94 2.48 6.81
C MET A 30 -4.97 2.42 5.28
N LEU A 31 -3.96 1.84 4.64
CA LEU A 31 -3.89 1.70 3.19
C LEU A 31 -5.08 0.88 2.65
N ARG A 32 -5.45 -0.19 3.37
CA ARG A 32 -6.64 -0.98 3.05
C ARG A 32 -7.92 -0.16 3.16
N HIS A 33 -8.04 0.65 4.22
CA HIS A 33 -9.20 1.53 4.40
C HIS A 33 -9.32 2.53 3.25
N LEU A 34 -8.22 3.25 2.93
CA LEU A 34 -8.18 4.20 1.81
C LEU A 34 -8.57 3.54 0.48
N HIS A 35 -8.08 2.33 0.22
CA HIS A 35 -8.41 1.58 -0.99
C HIS A 35 -9.90 1.20 -1.04
N THR A 36 -10.46 0.68 0.05
CA THR A 36 -11.88 0.35 0.12
C THR A 36 -12.75 1.60 -0.08
N THR A 37 -12.42 2.71 0.59
CA THR A 37 -13.15 3.98 0.45
C THR A 37 -13.08 4.53 -0.98
N ALA A 38 -11.92 4.46 -1.63
CA ALA A 38 -11.79 4.90 -3.03
C ALA A 38 -12.67 4.07 -3.99
N LEU A 39 -12.79 2.76 -3.76
CA LEU A 39 -13.66 1.87 -4.56
C LEU A 39 -15.15 2.14 -4.31
N GLU A 40 -15.53 2.38 -3.06
CA GLU A 40 -16.91 2.74 -2.70
C GLU A 40 -17.31 4.08 -3.34
N ASN A 41 -16.44 5.09 -3.25
CA ASN A 41 -16.64 6.39 -3.91
C ASN A 41 -16.73 6.24 -5.43
N PHE A 42 -15.84 5.44 -6.03
CA PHE A 42 -15.88 5.17 -7.47
C PHE A 42 -17.23 4.61 -7.89
N ARG A 43 -17.73 3.61 -7.17
CA ARG A 43 -19.04 3.01 -7.45
C ARG A 43 -20.17 4.03 -7.32
N ALA A 44 -20.18 4.82 -6.25
CA ALA A 44 -21.20 5.83 -6.01
C ALA A 44 -21.21 6.93 -7.09
N HIS A 45 -20.03 7.45 -7.43
CA HIS A 45 -19.88 8.46 -8.47
C HIS A 45 -20.25 7.92 -9.85
N LEU A 46 -19.88 6.68 -10.16
CA LEU A 46 -20.23 6.04 -11.43
C LEU A 46 -21.75 5.85 -11.55
N ASP A 47 -22.39 5.33 -10.51
CA ASP A 47 -23.85 5.16 -10.48
C ASP A 47 -24.56 6.51 -10.68
N GLN A 48 -24.14 7.55 -9.96
CA GLN A 48 -24.68 8.89 -10.12
C GLN A 48 -24.49 9.46 -11.52
N SER A 49 -23.30 9.30 -12.11
CA SER A 49 -22.97 9.80 -13.45
C SER A 49 -23.80 9.08 -14.53
N LEU A 50 -23.94 7.76 -14.43
CA LEU A 50 -24.77 6.97 -15.35
C LEU A 50 -26.26 7.29 -15.19
N ASN A 51 -26.74 7.50 -13.96
CA ASN A 51 -28.12 7.93 -13.69
C ASN A 51 -28.42 9.33 -14.24
N ARG A 52 -27.40 10.17 -14.47
CA ARG A 52 -27.50 11.47 -15.15
C ARG A 52 -27.46 11.35 -16.69
N GLY A 53 -27.28 10.14 -17.22
CA GLY A 53 -27.19 9.88 -18.66
C GLY A 53 -25.82 10.19 -19.26
N GLU A 54 -24.77 10.33 -18.44
CA GLU A 54 -23.41 10.50 -18.95
C GLU A 54 -22.92 9.22 -19.64
N GLY A 55 -22.10 9.38 -20.68
CA GLY A 55 -21.59 8.24 -21.44
C GLY A 55 -20.61 7.39 -20.63
N PHE A 56 -20.81 6.07 -20.61
CA PHE A 56 -20.05 5.12 -19.78
C PHE A 56 -18.53 5.33 -19.77
N ALA A 57 -17.90 5.44 -20.94
CA ALA A 57 -16.45 5.62 -21.04
C ALA A 57 -15.98 6.94 -20.40
N THR A 58 -16.75 8.01 -20.57
CA THR A 58 -16.49 9.31 -19.96
C THR A 58 -16.68 9.25 -18.45
N SER A 59 -17.77 8.64 -17.98
CA SER A 59 -18.08 8.45 -16.57
C SER A 59 -16.97 7.67 -15.86
N VAL A 60 -16.61 6.49 -16.37
CA VAL A 60 -15.53 5.66 -15.80
C VAL A 60 -14.23 6.45 -15.73
N ARG A 61 -13.84 7.13 -16.82
CA ARG A 61 -12.59 7.90 -16.84
C ARG A 61 -12.58 9.01 -15.79
N SER A 62 -13.66 9.78 -15.69
CA SER A 62 -13.78 10.88 -14.73
C SER A 62 -13.82 10.38 -13.28
N CYS A 63 -14.60 9.33 -13.00
CA CYS A 63 -14.68 8.73 -11.67
C CYS A 63 -13.33 8.14 -11.24
N THR A 64 -12.64 7.39 -12.12
CA THR A 64 -11.31 6.85 -11.82
C THR A 64 -10.33 7.97 -11.50
N LYS A 65 -10.31 9.05 -12.29
CA LYS A 65 -9.40 10.18 -12.05
C LYS A 65 -9.67 10.85 -10.70
N SER A 66 -10.94 11.10 -10.37
CA SER A 66 -11.32 11.74 -9.12
C SER A 66 -10.97 10.88 -7.91
N CYS A 67 -11.38 9.61 -7.91
CA CYS A 67 -11.18 8.72 -6.77
C CYS A 67 -9.70 8.36 -6.56
N MET A 68 -8.90 8.31 -7.63
CA MET A 68 -7.46 8.10 -7.48
C MET A 68 -6.74 9.32 -6.94
N LEU A 69 -7.19 10.53 -7.28
CA LEU A 69 -6.67 11.74 -6.67
C LEU A 69 -6.95 11.77 -5.15
N GLU A 70 -8.16 11.40 -4.73
CA GLU A 70 -8.53 11.27 -3.30
C GLU A 70 -7.66 10.23 -2.58
N PHE A 71 -7.45 9.07 -3.21
CA PHE A 71 -6.59 8.01 -2.68
C PHE A 71 -5.14 8.47 -2.50
N ASP A 72 -4.57 9.12 -3.52
CA ASP A 72 -3.18 9.62 -3.49
C ASP A 72 -2.99 10.69 -2.42
N GLN A 73 -3.97 11.60 -2.28
CA GLN A 73 -3.98 12.60 -1.21
C GLN A 73 -4.08 11.96 0.17
N GLY A 74 -4.94 10.94 0.32
CA GLY A 74 -5.04 10.14 1.54
C GLY A 74 -3.72 9.44 1.89
N CYS A 75 -2.99 8.94 0.89
CA CYS A 75 -1.66 8.37 1.13
C CYS A 75 -0.65 9.45 1.56
N ALA A 76 -0.64 10.60 0.88
CA ALA A 76 0.32 11.69 1.13
C ALA A 76 0.12 12.37 2.49
N GLY A 77 -1.13 12.62 2.91
CA GLY A 77 -1.45 13.23 4.20
C GLY A 77 -1.02 12.39 5.41
N ASN A 78 -0.81 11.09 5.20
CA ASN A 78 -0.45 10.14 6.26
C ASN A 78 1.06 9.88 6.38
N VAL A 79 1.88 10.28 5.40
CA VAL A 79 3.35 10.23 5.49
C VAL A 79 3.86 11.16 6.60
N ILE A 80 3.10 12.19 6.98
CA ILE A 80 3.46 13.15 8.03
C ILE A 80 3.29 12.55 9.44
N PHE A 81 2.36 11.60 9.66
CA PHE A 81 2.11 10.99 10.97
C PHE A 81 3.02 9.81 11.32
N LEU A 82 3.95 9.46 10.43
CA LEU A 82 4.91 8.35 10.61
C LEU A 82 6.35 8.82 10.84
N ASN A 83 6.60 10.14 10.95
CA ASN A 83 7.91 10.74 11.26
C ASN A 83 7.96 11.28 12.70
#